data_AF-A0A0R3U025-F1
#
_entry.id   AF-A0A0R3U025-F1
#
_cell.length_a   1.000
_cell.length_b   1.000
_cell.length_c   1.000
_cell.angle_alpha   90.00
_cell.angle_beta   90.00
_cell.angle_gamma   90.00
#
_symmetry.space_group_name_H-M   'P 1'
#
loop_
_entity.id
_entity.type
_entity.pdbx_description
1 polymer ?
#
loop_
_entity_poly.entity_id
_entity_poly.type
_entity_poly.pdbx_seq_one_letter_code
_entity_poly.pdbx_strand_id
1 'polypeptide(L)'
;MLRPRIIMRGSLGSSDLVYSDLHCVNEDGEKADRGVVQYEEPGERIVENALLDLLSKMLVLDPDRRLTAAQALSHPYFAEYHDENDEPVGTPLDDELIDADNLTVEEWKGEGLNLSMSRG
;
A
#
# COMPACT_ATOMS: atom_id res chain seq x y z
N MET A 1 1.62 18.98 -28.42
CA MET A 1 1.23 17.83 -29.26
C MET A 1 0.07 17.13 -28.57
N LEU A 2 -1.06 16.99 -29.26
CA LEU A 2 -2.29 16.40 -28.70
C LEU A 2 -2.06 14.91 -28.42
N ARG A 3 -2.36 14.47 -27.20
CA ARG A 3 -2.34 13.03 -26.85
C ARG A 3 -3.52 12.36 -27.56
N PRO A 4 -3.32 11.25 -28.30
CA PRO A 4 -4.42 10.57 -28.99
C PRO A 4 -5.42 10.03 -27.96
N ARG A 5 -6.72 10.21 -28.23
CA ARG A 5 -7.81 9.77 -27.38
C ARG A 5 -8.25 8.38 -27.84
N ILE A 6 -7.92 7.35 -27.07
CA ILE A 6 -8.27 5.96 -27.41
C ILE A 6 -9.72 5.70 -26.97
N ILE A 7 -10.57 5.25 -27.89
CA ILE A 7 -11.98 4.92 -27.62
C ILE A 7 -12.12 3.39 -27.60
N MET A 8 -12.52 2.83 -26.47
CA MET A 8 -12.84 1.41 -26.34
C MET A 8 -14.23 1.14 -26.96
N ARG A 9 -14.33 0.31 -28.00
CA ARG A 9 -15.61 -0.17 -28.52
C ARG A 9 -15.72 -1.69 -28.39
N GLY A 10 -16.73 -2.16 -27.68
CA GLY A 10 -17.09 -3.57 -27.62
C GLY A 10 -17.99 -3.96 -28.79
N SER A 11 -17.80 -5.16 -29.34
CA SER A 11 -18.72 -5.75 -30.33
C SER A 11 -19.94 -6.30 -29.61
N LEU A 12 -21.12 -5.72 -29.87
CA LEU A 12 -22.40 -6.18 -29.32
C LEU A 12 -22.79 -7.51 -29.96
N GLY A 13 -22.32 -8.62 -29.40
CA GLY A 13 -22.65 -9.95 -29.93
C GLY A 13 -22.27 -11.15 -29.05
N SER A 14 -21.52 -10.94 -27.96
CA SER A 14 -21.20 -11.98 -27.00
C SER A 14 -21.58 -11.52 -25.60
N SER A 15 -22.34 -12.32 -24.87
CA SER A 15 -22.65 -12.12 -23.45
C SER A 15 -21.41 -12.24 -22.54
N ASP A 16 -20.30 -12.75 -23.09
CA ASP A 16 -19.02 -12.91 -22.39
C ASP A 16 -17.99 -11.92 -22.97
N LEU A 17 -18.15 -10.63 -22.66
CA LEU A 17 -17.10 -9.64 -22.96
C LEU A 17 -15.92 -9.90 -22.02
N VAL A 18 -14.85 -10.50 -22.54
CA VAL A 18 -13.57 -10.61 -21.83
C VAL A 18 -12.66 -9.44 -22.21
N TYR A 19 -11.80 -9.02 -21.27
CA TYR A 19 -10.85 -7.90 -21.47
C TYR A 19 -9.97 -8.06 -22.72
N SER A 20 -9.79 -9.29 -23.19
CA SER A 20 -9.07 -9.67 -24.41
C SER A 20 -9.73 -9.26 -25.72
N ASP A 21 -11.05 -9.01 -25.72
CA ASP A 21 -11.83 -8.65 -26.91
C ASP A 21 -11.80 -7.15 -27.21
N LEU A 22 -11.06 -6.41 -26.39
CA LEU A 22 -10.93 -4.96 -26.47
C LEU A 22 -9.81 -4.62 -27.46
N HIS A 23 -10.21 -4.10 -28.63
CA HIS A 23 -9.27 -3.60 -29.62
C HIS A 23 -9.25 -2.06 -29.60
N CYS A 24 -8.05 -1.50 -29.43
CA CYS A 24 -7.82 -0.07 -29.57
C CYS A 24 -8.12 0.34 -31.02
N VAL A 25 -9.07 1.25 -31.21
CA VAL A 25 -9.36 1.87 -32.50
C VAL A 25 -9.07 3.36 -32.41
N ASN A 26 -8.59 3.93 -33.52
CA ASN A 26 -8.49 5.38 -33.65
C ASN A 26 -9.89 6.00 -33.82
N GLU A 27 -10.01 7.32 -33.75
CA GLU A 27 -11.30 8.03 -33.88
C GLU A 27 -12.00 7.74 -35.23
N ASP A 28 -11.22 7.39 -36.26
CA ASP A 28 -11.70 7.04 -37.60
C ASP A 28 -12.18 5.57 -37.73
N GLY A 29 -12.12 4.78 -36.65
CA GLY A 29 -12.63 3.40 -36.61
C GLY A 29 -11.72 2.34 -37.24
N GLU A 30 -10.55 2.73 -37.75
CA GLU A 30 -9.54 1.80 -38.23
C GLU A 30 -8.82 1.11 -37.05
N LYS A 31 -8.46 -0.16 -37.23
CA LYS A 31 -7.64 -0.90 -36.27
C LYS A 31 -6.31 -0.16 -36.15
N ALA A 32 -5.98 0.33 -34.96
CA ALA A 32 -4.64 0.86 -34.71
C ALA A 32 -3.66 -0.24 -35.10
N ASP A 33 -2.66 0.10 -35.92
CA ASP A 33 -1.59 -0.83 -36.26
C ASP A 33 -1.10 -1.48 -34.97
N ARG A 34 -0.90 -2.79 -35.00
CA ARG A 34 -0.55 -3.61 -33.84
C ARG A 34 0.91 -3.35 -33.44
N GLY A 35 1.35 -2.11 -33.55
CA GLY A 35 2.52 -1.58 -32.91
C GLY A 35 2.34 -1.84 -31.43
N VAL A 36 3.28 -2.61 -30.89
CA VAL A 36 3.55 -2.73 -29.46
C VAL A 36 3.21 -1.38 -28.84
N VAL A 37 2.24 -1.35 -27.92
CA VAL A 37 2.13 -0.22 -27.01
C VAL A 37 3.45 -0.23 -26.28
N GLN A 38 4.42 0.53 -26.81
CA GLN A 38 5.65 0.81 -26.12
C GLN A 38 5.19 1.75 -25.03
N TYR A 39 4.94 1.18 -23.86
CA TYR A 39 5.18 1.92 -22.64
C TYR A 39 6.66 2.30 -22.75
N GLU A 40 6.93 3.52 -23.22
CA GLU A 40 8.22 4.12 -22.98
C GLU A 40 8.32 4.17 -21.45
N GLU A 41 9.06 3.22 -20.89
CA GLU A 41 9.33 3.12 -19.47
C GLU A 41 9.83 4.51 -19.02
N PRO A 42 9.04 5.25 -18.22
CA PRO A 42 9.44 6.59 -17.81
C PRO A 42 10.77 6.47 -17.08
N GLY A 43 11.76 7.22 -17.57
CA GLY A 43 13.15 7.15 -17.13
C GLY A 43 13.28 6.92 -15.63
N GLU A 44 13.97 5.83 -15.32
CA GLU A 44 14.24 5.27 -13.99
C GLU A 44 14.46 6.33 -12.92
N ARG A 45 13.38 6.66 -12.22
CA ARG A 45 13.43 7.54 -11.06
C ARG A 45 13.76 6.63 -9.88
N ILE A 46 15.00 6.63 -9.45
CA ILE A 46 15.56 5.87 -8.31
C ILE A 46 14.64 5.77 -7.08
N VAL A 47 13.80 6.78 -6.83
CA VAL A 47 12.81 6.80 -5.75
C VAL A 47 11.65 5.82 -5.96
N GLU A 48 11.18 5.62 -7.20
CA GLU A 48 10.15 4.63 -7.53
C GLU A 48 10.64 3.22 -7.26
N ASN A 49 11.89 2.92 -7.62
CA ASN A 49 12.47 1.59 -7.39
C ASN A 49 12.61 1.29 -5.88
N ALA A 50 13.08 2.26 -5.07
CA ALA A 50 13.20 2.07 -3.64
C ALA A 50 11.82 1.93 -2.94
N LEU A 51 10.81 2.67 -3.39
CA LEU A 51 9.45 2.56 -2.87
C LEU A 51 8.82 1.19 -3.20
N LEU A 52 8.93 0.76 -4.46
CA LEU A 52 8.39 -0.53 -4.89
C LEU A 52 9.08 -1.70 -4.18
N ASP A 53 10.40 -1.62 -3.99
CA ASP A 53 11.17 -2.60 -3.23
C ASP A 53 10.72 -2.67 -1.77
N LEU A 54 10.53 -1.52 -1.10
CA LEU A 54 9.99 -1.47 0.27
C LEU A 54 8.61 -2.12 0.36
N LEU A 55 7.69 -1.74 -0.53
CA LEU A 55 6.32 -2.28 -0.55
C LEU A 55 6.32 -3.79 -0.80
N SER A 56 7.20 -4.29 -1.67
CA SER A 56 7.31 -5.72 -1.94
C SER A 56 7.71 -6.53 -0.69
N LYS A 57 8.50 -5.95 0.20
CA LYS A 57 8.96 -6.56 1.46
C LYS A 57 7.96 -6.40 2.61
N MET A 58 7.10 -5.37 2.57
CA MET A 58 6.03 -5.15 3.55
C MET A 58 4.77 -5.97 3.24
N LEU A 59 4.40 -6.10 1.97
CA LEU A 59 3.17 -6.77 1.54
C LEU A 59 3.34 -8.28 1.33
N VAL A 60 4.18 -8.90 2.15
CA VAL A 60 4.38 -10.36 2.19
C VAL A 60 3.29 -10.99 3.05
N LEU A 61 2.60 -12.01 2.51
CA LEU A 61 1.52 -12.72 3.20
C LEU A 61 2.01 -13.43 4.47
N ASP A 62 3.15 -14.08 4.36
CA ASP A 62 3.83 -14.77 5.47
C ASP A 62 4.42 -13.72 6.44
N PRO A 63 3.93 -13.64 7.69
CA PRO A 63 4.39 -12.64 8.65
C PRO A 63 5.85 -12.84 9.07
N ASP A 64 6.34 -14.09 9.08
CA ASP A 64 7.72 -14.40 9.48
C ASP A 64 8.73 -13.94 8.43
N ARG A 65 8.26 -13.78 7.19
CA ARG A 65 9.06 -13.26 6.05
C ARG A 65 8.83 -11.78 5.81
N ARG A 66 7.88 -11.16 6.50
CA ARG A 66 7.55 -9.74 6.36
C ARG A 66 8.62 -8.91 7.06
N LEU A 67 8.99 -7.80 6.42
CA LEU A 67 9.93 -6.84 6.99
C LEU A 67 9.41 -6.32 8.34
N THR A 68 10.28 -6.28 9.36
CA THR A 68 9.97 -5.65 10.65
C THR A 68 10.01 -4.13 10.55
N ALA A 69 9.39 -3.43 11.51
CA ALA A 69 9.41 -1.96 11.54
C ALA A 69 10.84 -1.39 11.61
N ALA A 70 11.71 -1.96 12.45
CA ALA A 70 13.11 -1.53 12.55
C ALA A 70 13.87 -1.72 11.23
N GLN A 71 13.70 -2.86 10.55
CA GLN A 71 14.32 -3.11 9.25
C GLN A 71 13.75 -2.19 8.16
N ALA A 72 12.48 -1.79 8.26
CA ALA A 72 11.87 -0.83 7.36
C ALA A 72 12.48 0.57 7.51
N LEU A 73 12.73 1.03 8.73
CA LEU A 73 13.32 2.35 8.99
C LEU A 73 14.74 2.46 8.41
N SER A 74 15.52 1.38 8.45
CA SER A 74 16.85 1.34 7.80
C SER A 74 16.81 1.18 6.27
N HIS A 75 15.64 1.20 5.63
CA HIS A 75 15.53 1.04 4.18
C HIS A 75 15.97 2.31 3.42
N PRO A 76 16.62 2.20 2.23
CA PRO A 76 17.05 3.36 1.43
C PRO A 76 15.94 4.38 1.10
N TYR A 77 14.68 3.94 1.14
CA TYR A 77 13.53 4.82 0.97
C TYR A 77 13.41 5.89 2.07
N PHE A 78 13.84 5.59 3.31
CA PHE A 78 13.82 6.51 4.44
C PHE A 78 15.18 7.13 4.76
N ALA A 79 16.18 6.97 3.90
CA ALA A 79 17.55 7.42 4.17
C ALA A 79 17.69 8.92 4.49
N GLU A 80 16.77 9.76 4.00
CA GLU A 80 16.72 11.20 4.31
C GLU A 80 16.21 11.50 5.73
N TYR A 81 15.42 10.58 6.31
CA TYR A 81 14.69 10.78 7.56
C TYR A 81 15.18 9.90 8.72
N HIS A 82 15.95 8.84 8.43
CA HIS A 82 16.37 7.87 9.43
C HIS A 82 17.39 8.47 10.41
N ASP A 83 17.08 8.42 11.71
CA ASP A 83 17.97 8.80 12.81
C ASP A 83 17.79 7.81 13.96
N GLU A 84 18.80 6.96 14.19
CA GLU A 84 18.80 5.96 15.25
C GLU A 84 18.58 6.55 16.66
N ASN A 85 18.91 7.83 16.87
CA ASN A 85 18.76 8.49 18.16
C ASN A 85 17.33 9.01 18.40
N ASP A 86 16.54 9.22 17.35
CA ASP A 86 15.14 9.70 17.41
C ASP A 86 14.13 8.55 17.22
N GLU A 87 14.60 7.30 17.19
CA GLU A 87 13.81 6.09 17.02
C GLU A 87 13.93 5.13 18.23
N PRO A 88 13.61 5.56 19.47
CA PRO A 88 13.78 4.72 20.65
C PRO A 88 12.79 3.54 20.67
N VAL A 89 13.22 2.42 21.25
CA VAL A 89 12.33 1.31 21.59
C VAL A 89 11.45 1.73 22.77
N GLY A 90 10.14 1.52 22.65
CA GLY A 90 9.19 1.76 23.73
C GLY A 90 9.47 0.89 24.96
N THR A 91 9.11 1.39 26.14
CA THR A 91 9.10 0.57 27.35
C THR A 91 8.03 -0.52 27.23
N PRO A 92 8.24 -1.72 27.81
CA PRO A 92 7.18 -2.72 27.93
C PRO A 92 5.91 -2.10 28.50
N LEU A 93 4.78 -2.44 27.91
CA LEU A 93 3.49 -1.99 28.41
C LEU A 93 3.04 -2.98 29.48
N ASP A 94 3.27 -2.63 30.74
CA ASP A 94 2.85 -3.41 31.90
C ASP A 94 1.51 -2.85 32.41
N ASP A 95 0.42 -3.25 31.78
CA ASP A 95 -0.93 -2.87 32.17
C ASP A 95 -1.78 -4.13 32.34
N GLU A 96 -2.36 -4.32 33.53
CA GLU A 96 -3.16 -5.48 33.90
C GLU A 96 -4.39 -5.66 33.00
N LEU A 97 -4.79 -4.60 32.30
CA LEU A 97 -5.91 -4.61 31.35
C LEU A 97 -5.56 -5.23 29.99
N ILE A 98 -4.29 -5.38 29.63
CA ILE A 98 -3.88 -5.90 28.31
C ILE A 98 -4.33 -7.34 28.12
N ASP A 99 -4.23 -8.15 29.16
CA ASP A 99 -4.55 -9.58 29.15
C ASP A 99 -5.94 -9.87 29.76
N ALA A 100 -6.72 -8.83 30.06
CA ALA A 100 -8.00 -8.95 30.75
C ALA A 100 -9.16 -9.23 29.78
N ASP A 101 -9.44 -10.51 29.53
CA ASP A 101 -10.49 -10.92 28.57
C ASP A 101 -11.93 -10.96 29.14
N ASN A 102 -12.10 -10.85 30.46
CA ASN A 102 -13.38 -11.11 31.14
C ASN A 102 -13.90 -9.96 32.00
N LEU A 103 -13.56 -8.72 31.66
CA LEU A 103 -14.08 -7.54 32.35
C LEU A 103 -15.52 -7.24 31.90
N THR A 104 -16.37 -6.92 32.86
CA THR A 104 -17.71 -6.40 32.61
C THR A 104 -17.67 -4.97 32.07
N VAL A 105 -18.77 -4.54 31.46
CA VAL A 105 -18.91 -3.18 30.91
C VAL A 105 -18.66 -2.10 31.99
N GLU A 106 -19.03 -2.36 33.23
CA GLU A 106 -18.84 -1.40 34.33
C GLU A 106 -17.39 -1.35 34.83
N GLU A 107 -16.69 -2.49 34.82
CA GLU A 107 -15.25 -2.54 35.14
C GLU A 107 -14.42 -1.82 34.06
N TRP A 108 -14.71 -2.05 32.77
CA TRP A 108 -14.07 -1.31 31.68
C TRP A 108 -14.23 0.21 31.79
N LYS A 109 -15.44 0.67 32.17
CA LYS A 109 -15.70 2.10 32.38
C LYS A 109 -14.99 2.65 33.61
N GLY A 110 -14.99 1.90 34.72
CA GLY A 110 -14.35 2.30 35.97
C GLY A 110 -12.84 2.46 35.81
N GLU A 111 -12.19 1.50 35.17
CA GLU A 111 -10.75 1.54 34.92
C GLU A 111 -10.37 2.65 33.93
N GLY A 112 -11.18 2.85 32.89
CA GLY A 112 -11.00 3.97 31.94
C GLY A 112 -11.08 5.36 32.60
N LEU A 113 -11.83 5.51 33.70
CA LEU A 113 -11.91 6.74 34.47
C LEU A 113 -10.73 6.90 35.44
N ASN A 114 -10.25 5.82 36.07
CA ASN A 114 -9.11 5.85 36.99
C ASN A 114 -7.78 6.18 36.27
N LEU A 115 -7.60 5.69 35.05
CA LEU A 115 -6.46 6.02 34.18
C LEU A 115 -6.39 7.52 33.83
N SER A 116 -7.55 8.21 33.77
CA SER A 116 -7.59 9.65 33.52
C SER A 116 -7.19 10.50 34.74
N MET A 117 -7.35 9.96 35.96
CA MET A 117 -7.10 10.68 37.20
C MET A 117 -5.65 10.53 37.73
N SER A 118 -4.90 9.55 37.25
CA SER A 118 -3.49 9.30 37.68
C SER A 118 -2.43 9.89 36.76
N ARG A 119 -2.81 10.51 35.63
CA ARG A 119 -1.90 11.17 34.66
C ARG A 119 -1.90 12.70 34.76
N GLY A 120 -2.28 13.26 35.91
CA GLY A 120 -2.26 14.69 36.21
C GLY A 120 -1.02 15.14 36.97
#